data_AF-A0A1D6HM35-F1
#
_entry.id   AF-A0A1D6HM35-F1
#
_cell.length_a   1.000
_cell.length_b   1.000
_cell.length_c   1.000
_cell.angle_alpha   90.00
_cell.angle_beta   90.00
_cell.angle_gamma   90.00
#
_symmetry.space_group_name_H-M   'P 1'
#
loop_
_entity.id
_entity.type
_entity.pdbx_description
1 polymer ?
#
loop_
_entity_poly.entity_id
_entity_poly.type
_entity_poly.pdbx_seq_one_letter_code
_entity_poly.pdbx_strand_id
1 'polypeptide(L)'
;MRAPRHGSMRAHVALAFAALVLAGDALQPALAGGCGFDYKDALSKTIIFLEAQRSGKLPRSNRVKWRGDSGLDDGKLANVDLTGGYYDAGDNVKYGLPLAFTVTTLAWTALAFKPELDKRGNSSYTEPCTYINSLAIGPLAALAVRGVQLVATQ
;
A
#
# COMPACT_ATOMS: atom_id res chain seq x y z
N MET A 1 -17.11 72.83 20.00
CA MET A 1 -17.53 71.40 19.95
C MET A 1 -16.88 70.76 18.74
N ARG A 2 -15.96 69.80 18.92
CA ARG A 2 -15.18 69.18 17.82
C ARG A 2 -15.65 67.73 17.67
N ALA A 3 -16.25 67.40 16.53
CA ALA A 3 -16.79 66.06 16.25
C ALA A 3 -15.69 64.99 16.27
N PRO A 4 -15.98 63.75 16.72
CA PRO A 4 -15.00 62.69 16.75
C PRO A 4 -14.64 62.27 15.32
N ARG A 5 -13.35 62.19 15.02
CA ARG A 5 -12.83 61.80 13.69
C ARG A 5 -13.15 60.32 13.43
N HIS A 6 -14.18 60.06 12.64
CA HIS A 6 -14.68 58.75 12.24
C HIS A 6 -13.67 57.80 11.52
N GLY A 7 -12.45 58.26 11.23
CA GLY A 7 -11.44 57.51 10.46
C GLY A 7 -10.63 56.49 11.27
N SER A 8 -10.44 56.68 12.58
CA SER A 8 -9.54 55.81 13.38
C SER A 8 -10.16 54.44 13.68
N MET A 9 -11.45 54.38 13.99
CA MET A 9 -12.14 53.11 14.31
C MET A 9 -12.22 52.16 13.12
N ARG A 10 -12.34 52.69 11.89
CA ARG A 10 -12.33 51.90 10.65
C ARG A 10 -10.95 51.30 10.36
N ALA A 11 -9.87 52.02 10.68
CA ALA A 11 -8.51 51.54 10.50
C ALA A 11 -8.16 50.40 11.46
N HIS A 12 -8.59 50.49 12.74
CA HIS A 12 -8.36 49.42 13.71
C HIS A 12 -9.17 48.16 13.42
N VAL A 13 -10.42 48.30 12.97
CA VAL A 13 -11.23 47.16 12.51
C VAL A 13 -10.62 46.52 11.28
N ALA A 14 -10.13 47.30 10.31
CA ALA A 14 -9.47 46.78 9.12
C ALA A 14 -8.13 46.07 9.45
N LEU A 15 -7.33 46.61 10.37
CA LEU A 15 -6.10 45.95 10.82
C LEU A 15 -6.37 44.66 11.60
N ALA A 16 -7.39 44.65 12.47
CA ALA A 16 -7.79 43.44 13.19
C ALA A 16 -8.31 42.36 12.24
N PHE A 17 -9.06 42.75 11.19
CA PHE A 17 -9.50 41.83 10.15
C PHE A 17 -8.33 41.30 9.31
N ALA A 18 -7.39 42.15 8.92
CA ALA A 18 -6.18 41.75 8.20
C ALA A 18 -5.29 40.82 9.04
N ALA A 19 -5.13 41.10 10.34
CA ALA A 19 -4.39 40.23 11.25
C ALA A 19 -5.07 38.87 11.44
N LEU A 20 -6.41 38.83 11.48
CA LEU A 20 -7.16 37.58 11.58
C LEU A 20 -7.09 36.74 10.29
N VAL A 21 -7.09 37.39 9.12
CA VAL A 21 -6.90 36.74 7.81
C VAL A 21 -5.46 36.17 7.69
N LEU A 22 -4.45 36.94 8.11
CA LEU A 22 -3.05 36.49 8.07
C LEU A 22 -2.74 35.41 9.12
N ALA A 23 -3.40 35.41 10.27
CA ALA A 23 -3.28 34.35 11.28
C ALA A 23 -4.00 33.05 10.86
N GLY A 24 -5.05 33.16 10.04
CA GLY A 24 -5.75 32.02 9.45
C GLY A 24 -4.83 31.17 8.59
N ASP A 25 -4.13 31.78 7.63
CA ASP A 25 -3.22 31.09 6.71
C ASP A 25 -2.00 30.44 7.39
N ALA A 26 -1.59 30.94 8.56
CA ALA A 26 -0.50 30.36 9.34
C ALA A 26 -0.90 29.08 10.09
N LEU A 27 -2.20 28.77 10.21
CA LEU A 27 -2.71 27.58 10.89
C LEU A 27 -2.99 26.40 9.92
N GLN A 28 -2.98 26.62 8.60
CA GLN A 28 -3.11 25.56 7.60
C GLN A 28 -2.07 24.43 7.69
N PRO A 29 -0.76 24.66 7.93
CA PRO A 29 0.22 23.57 7.83
C PRO A 29 0.16 22.55 8.98
N ALA A 30 -0.57 22.83 10.06
CA ALA A 30 -0.69 21.93 11.22
C ALA A 30 -1.86 20.93 11.13
N LEU A 31 -2.86 21.21 10.29
CA LEU A 31 -4.00 20.31 10.05
C LEU A 31 -3.87 19.50 8.75
N ALA A 32 -2.86 19.80 7.94
CA ALA A 32 -2.46 18.98 6.80
C ALA A 32 -1.69 17.74 7.27
N GLY A 33 -2.35 16.85 8.02
CA GLY A 33 -1.94 15.45 8.04
C GLY A 33 -1.98 14.97 6.59
N GLY A 34 -0.80 14.78 5.98
CA GLY A 34 -0.63 14.66 4.53
C GLY A 34 -1.70 13.78 3.87
N CYS A 35 -2.43 14.36 2.92
CA CYS A 35 -3.45 13.73 2.09
C CYS A 35 -2.86 12.76 1.04
N GLY A 36 -1.78 12.05 1.39
CA GLY A 36 -1.09 11.09 0.53
C GLY A 36 -1.20 9.67 1.09
N PHE A 37 -1.51 8.70 0.22
CA PHE A 37 -1.51 7.29 0.60
C PHE A 37 -0.08 6.75 0.73
N ASP A 38 0.20 5.95 1.77
CA ASP A 38 1.48 5.25 1.92
C ASP A 38 1.50 3.97 1.07
N TYR A 39 1.96 4.12 -0.17
CA TYR A 39 2.08 3.00 -1.11
C TYR A 39 3.22 2.04 -0.75
N LYS A 40 4.21 2.44 0.07
CA LYS A 40 5.25 1.53 0.57
C LYS A 40 4.65 0.56 1.58
N ASP A 41 3.83 1.07 2.50
CA ASP A 41 3.08 0.26 3.45
C ASP A 41 2.07 -0.64 2.75
N ALA A 42 1.29 -0.09 1.81
CA ALA A 42 0.34 -0.87 1.01
C ALA A 42 1.02 -2.04 0.29
N LEU A 43 2.11 -1.79 -0.46
CA LEU A 43 2.86 -2.86 -1.13
C LEU A 43 3.41 -3.89 -0.14
N SER A 44 3.88 -3.46 1.04
CA SER A 44 4.41 -4.38 2.05
C SER A 44 3.31 -5.30 2.60
N LYS A 45 2.11 -4.75 2.86
CA LYS A 45 0.94 -5.51 3.30
C LYS A 45 0.43 -6.46 2.22
N THR A 46 0.45 -6.04 0.96
CA THR A 46 0.12 -6.90 -0.18
C THR A 46 1.02 -8.14 -0.23
N ILE A 47 2.33 -7.99 -0.01
CA ILE A 47 3.24 -9.15 0.05
C ILE A 47 2.92 -10.06 1.25
N ILE A 48 2.62 -9.49 2.42
CA ILE A 48 2.24 -10.27 3.62
C ILE A 48 0.94 -11.04 3.38
N PHE A 49 -0.03 -10.46 2.68
CA PHE A 49 -1.25 -11.15 2.29
C PHE A 49 -0.96 -12.39 1.43
N LEU A 50 -0.05 -12.26 0.46
CA LEU A 50 0.36 -13.35 -0.41
C LEU A 50 1.01 -14.49 0.38
N GLU A 51 1.87 -14.15 1.35
CA GLU A 51 2.43 -15.14 2.29
C GLU A 51 1.36 -15.83 3.13
N ALA A 52 0.35 -15.07 3.54
CA ALA A 52 -0.77 -15.57 4.31
C ALA A 52 -1.69 -16.53 3.52
N GLN A 53 -1.50 -16.70 2.21
CA GLN A 53 -2.23 -17.67 1.39
C GLN A 53 -1.47 -18.97 1.13
N ARG A 54 -0.20 -19.09 1.55
CA ARG A 54 0.61 -20.31 1.31
C ARG A 54 -0.03 -21.54 1.93
N SER A 55 -0.08 -22.65 1.21
CA SER A 55 -0.41 -23.97 1.74
C SER A 55 0.86 -24.81 1.88
N GLY A 56 0.76 -26.01 2.44
CA GLY A 56 1.89 -26.91 2.68
C GLY A 56 2.64 -26.61 3.97
N LYS A 57 3.88 -27.07 4.01
CA LYS A 57 4.81 -26.81 5.11
C LYS A 57 5.37 -25.39 5.02
N LEU A 58 5.18 -24.60 6.06
CA LEU A 58 5.63 -23.21 6.07
C LEU A 58 7.10 -23.11 6.47
N PRO A 59 7.85 -22.12 5.92
CA PRO A 59 9.23 -21.90 6.29
C PRO A 59 9.33 -21.42 7.75
N ARG A 60 10.44 -21.77 8.42
CA ARG A 60 10.73 -21.31 9.80
C ARG A 60 10.76 -19.79 9.94
N SER A 61 11.10 -19.08 8.87
CA SER A 61 11.11 -17.61 8.78
C SER A 61 9.74 -16.99 8.50
N ASN A 62 8.63 -17.75 8.61
CA ASN A 62 7.29 -17.25 8.36
C ASN A 62 6.96 -16.01 9.21
N ARG A 63 6.55 -14.93 8.53
CA ARG A 63 6.18 -13.65 9.14
C ARG A 63 4.76 -13.68 9.68
N VAL A 64 3.88 -14.49 9.09
CA VAL A 64 2.45 -14.55 9.42
C VAL A 64 2.21 -15.53 10.58
N LYS A 65 2.31 -15.03 11.82
CA LYS A 65 2.35 -15.87 13.04
C LYS A 65 1.10 -16.71 13.30
N TRP A 66 -0.05 -16.33 12.73
CA TRP A 66 -1.31 -17.05 12.88
C TRP A 66 -1.51 -18.14 11.81
N ARG A 67 -0.60 -18.25 10.83
CA ARG A 67 -0.58 -19.36 9.85
C ARG A 67 0.36 -20.46 10.30
N GLY A 68 -0.06 -21.71 10.13
CA GLY A 68 0.73 -22.92 10.36
C GLY A 68 0.71 -23.86 9.15
N ASP A 69 1.39 -25.01 9.28
CA ASP A 69 1.43 -26.05 8.25
C ASP A 69 0.02 -26.56 7.94
N SER A 70 -0.32 -26.68 6.65
CA SER A 70 -1.65 -27.11 6.19
C SER A 70 -1.59 -27.87 4.87
N GLY A 71 -2.60 -28.68 4.53
CA GLY A 71 -2.64 -29.41 3.24
C GLY A 71 -1.44 -30.35 3.02
N LEU A 72 -0.96 -31.00 4.08
CA LEU A 72 0.22 -31.90 4.04
C LEU A 72 -0.09 -33.25 3.37
N ASP A 73 -1.36 -33.53 3.14
CA ASP A 73 -1.86 -34.76 2.54
C ASP A 73 -2.31 -34.57 1.08
N ASP A 74 -2.12 -33.38 0.54
CA ASP A 74 -2.55 -33.02 -0.81
C ASP A 74 -1.81 -33.87 -1.85
N GLY A 75 -2.58 -34.56 -2.70
CA GLY A 75 -2.06 -35.45 -3.75
C GLY A 75 -1.86 -36.91 -3.33
N LYS A 76 -1.96 -37.25 -2.04
CA LYS A 76 -1.77 -38.63 -1.55
C LYS A 76 -2.68 -39.66 -2.23
N LEU A 77 -3.94 -39.31 -2.51
CA LEU A 77 -4.90 -40.19 -3.20
C LEU A 77 -4.45 -40.57 -4.62
N ALA A 78 -3.66 -39.72 -5.27
CA ALA A 78 -3.11 -39.93 -6.59
C ALA A 78 -1.61 -40.34 -6.55
N ASN A 79 -1.09 -40.66 -5.36
CA ASN A 79 0.32 -41.00 -5.12
C ASN A 79 1.31 -39.96 -5.67
N VAL A 80 0.96 -38.67 -5.55
CA VAL A 80 1.79 -37.53 -5.93
C VAL A 80 1.88 -36.54 -4.78
N ASP A 81 2.96 -35.78 -4.71
CA ASP A 81 3.08 -34.67 -3.77
C ASP A 81 2.52 -33.40 -4.39
N LEU A 82 1.34 -32.97 -3.91
CA LEU A 82 0.71 -31.69 -4.28
C LEU A 82 0.65 -30.74 -3.08
N THR A 83 1.52 -30.95 -2.09
CA THR A 83 1.68 -30.04 -0.97
C THR A 83 2.29 -28.71 -1.46
N GLY A 84 2.05 -27.62 -0.72
CA GLY A 84 2.52 -26.30 -1.13
C GLY A 84 1.51 -25.54 -1.99
N GLY A 85 1.97 -24.55 -2.75
CA GLY A 85 1.10 -23.66 -3.51
C GLY A 85 0.34 -22.68 -2.62
N TYR A 86 -0.79 -22.18 -3.12
CA TYR A 86 -1.57 -21.13 -2.46
C TYR A 86 -3.07 -21.42 -2.55
N TYR A 87 -3.77 -21.05 -1.48
CA TYR A 87 -5.23 -21.01 -1.48
C TYR A 87 -5.73 -19.83 -2.31
N ASP A 88 -6.77 -20.08 -3.10
CA ASP A 88 -7.24 -19.11 -4.09
C ASP A 88 -7.87 -17.87 -3.45
N ALA A 89 -8.70 -18.07 -2.43
CA ALA A 89 -9.43 -16.98 -1.78
C ALA A 89 -9.58 -17.22 -0.26
N GLY A 90 -10.80 -17.08 0.27
CA GLY A 90 -11.12 -17.32 1.68
C GLY A 90 -11.40 -18.79 2.02
N ASP A 91 -11.32 -19.67 1.05
CA ASP A 91 -11.43 -21.12 1.18
C ASP A 91 -10.05 -21.79 1.15
N ASN A 92 -10.03 -23.12 1.19
CA ASN A 92 -8.79 -23.91 1.17
C ASN A 92 -8.59 -24.69 -0.15
N VAL A 93 -9.29 -24.32 -1.23
CA VAL A 93 -9.09 -24.95 -2.54
C VAL A 93 -7.95 -24.26 -3.29
N LYS A 94 -7.15 -25.06 -4.01
CA LYS A 94 -6.04 -24.62 -4.85
C LYS A 94 -6.48 -24.58 -6.31
N TYR A 95 -7.17 -23.53 -6.72
CA TYR A 95 -7.59 -23.39 -8.11
C TYR A 95 -6.40 -23.01 -9.00
N GLY A 96 -5.97 -23.94 -9.86
CA GLY A 96 -4.76 -23.76 -10.68
C GLY A 96 -4.82 -22.61 -11.69
N LEU A 97 -5.98 -22.34 -12.29
CA LEU A 97 -6.15 -21.27 -13.28
C LEU A 97 -5.96 -19.85 -12.70
N PRO A 98 -6.71 -19.44 -11.65
CA PRO A 98 -6.50 -18.13 -11.03
C PRO A 98 -5.11 -18.01 -10.38
N LEU A 99 -4.57 -19.12 -9.87
CA LEU A 99 -3.19 -19.18 -9.39
C LEU A 99 -2.17 -18.89 -10.50
N ALA A 100 -2.31 -19.52 -11.68
CA ALA A 100 -1.41 -19.30 -12.81
C ALA A 100 -1.47 -17.86 -13.34
N PHE A 101 -2.67 -17.28 -13.43
CA PHE A 101 -2.84 -15.86 -13.80
C PHE A 101 -2.10 -14.94 -12.83
N THR A 102 -2.25 -15.21 -11.53
CA THR A 102 -1.62 -14.45 -10.46
C THR A 102 -0.09 -14.48 -10.57
N VAL A 103 0.52 -15.67 -10.69
CA VAL A 103 1.98 -15.83 -10.84
C VAL A 103 2.48 -15.09 -12.07
N THR A 104 1.76 -15.21 -13.20
CA THR A 104 2.13 -14.55 -14.46
C THR A 104 2.13 -13.04 -14.32
N THR A 105 1.10 -12.48 -13.69
CA THR A 105 0.99 -11.03 -13.44
C THR A 105 2.11 -10.56 -12.52
N LEU A 106 2.44 -11.32 -11.48
CA LEU A 106 3.54 -10.99 -10.56
C LEU A 106 4.89 -11.00 -11.26
N ALA A 107 5.17 -12.04 -12.04
CA ALA A 107 6.37 -12.13 -12.85
C ALA A 107 6.48 -10.95 -13.82
N TRP A 108 5.38 -10.58 -14.48
CA TRP A 108 5.33 -9.39 -15.33
C TRP A 108 5.66 -8.13 -14.53
N THR A 109 5.04 -7.91 -13.37
CA THR A 109 5.30 -6.71 -12.55
C THR A 109 6.75 -6.66 -12.05
N ALA A 110 7.34 -7.80 -11.71
CA ALA A 110 8.74 -7.90 -11.30
C ALA A 110 9.70 -7.51 -12.44
N LEU A 111 9.38 -7.91 -13.67
CA LEU A 111 10.14 -7.53 -14.86
C LEU A 111 9.96 -6.05 -15.21
N ALA A 112 8.73 -5.55 -15.15
CA ALA A 112 8.40 -4.19 -15.57
C ALA A 112 8.86 -3.10 -14.57
N PHE A 113 8.83 -3.39 -13.27
CA PHE A 113 9.14 -2.45 -12.19
C PHE A 113 10.38 -2.87 -11.40
N LYS A 114 11.30 -3.57 -12.05
CA LYS A 114 12.55 -4.06 -11.45
C LYS A 114 13.30 -2.98 -10.66
N PRO A 115 13.59 -1.77 -11.19
CA PRO A 115 14.35 -0.78 -10.43
C PRO A 115 13.58 -0.24 -9.22
N GLU A 116 12.24 -0.28 -9.24
CA GLU A 116 11.42 0.13 -8.11
C GLU A 116 11.34 -0.93 -7.02
N LEU A 117 11.30 -2.20 -7.41
CA LEU A 117 11.33 -3.35 -6.49
C LEU A 117 12.72 -3.55 -5.88
N ASP A 118 13.79 -3.40 -6.67
CA ASP A 118 15.19 -3.56 -6.22
C ASP A 118 15.61 -2.49 -5.20
N LYS A 119 15.02 -1.29 -5.27
CA LYS A 119 15.22 -0.22 -4.27
C LYS A 119 14.74 -0.61 -2.87
N ARG A 120 13.99 -1.70 -2.71
CA ARG A 120 13.76 -2.34 -1.40
C ARG A 120 15.00 -3.16 -1.01
N GLY A 121 16.08 -2.48 -0.65
CA GLY A 121 17.40 -3.07 -0.35
C GLY A 121 17.48 -4.11 0.79
N ASN A 122 16.35 -4.56 1.36
CA ASN A 122 16.27 -5.56 2.43
C ASN A 122 15.19 -6.65 2.21
N SER A 123 14.57 -6.78 1.02
CA SER A 123 13.46 -7.74 0.81
C SER A 123 13.69 -8.69 -0.36
N SER A 124 14.58 -9.68 -0.17
CA SER A 124 14.70 -10.82 -1.08
C SER A 124 13.49 -11.76 -0.99
N TYR A 125 12.34 -11.42 -1.58
CA TYR A 125 11.21 -12.36 -1.71
C TYR A 125 10.36 -12.06 -2.94
N THR A 126 10.69 -12.69 -4.08
CA THR A 126 9.78 -12.80 -5.24
C THR A 126 9.26 -14.23 -5.34
N GLU A 127 8.35 -14.58 -4.44
CA GLU A 127 7.39 -15.69 -4.63
C GLU A 127 6.07 -15.33 -3.93
N PRO A 128 5.07 -14.81 -4.66
CA PRO A 128 3.73 -14.57 -4.10
C PRO A 128 2.57 -15.18 -4.92
N CYS A 129 1.38 -15.44 -4.32
CA CYS A 129 0.10 -15.59 -5.06
C CYS A 129 -1.18 -15.12 -4.33
N THR A 130 -1.93 -14.20 -4.95
CA THR A 130 -3.41 -14.04 -4.98
C THR A 130 -3.80 -12.96 -6.01
N TYR A 131 -4.94 -13.17 -6.69
CA TYR A 131 -5.35 -12.49 -7.94
C TYR A 131 -5.43 -10.95 -7.87
N ILE A 132 -6.24 -10.37 -6.98
CA ILE A 132 -6.41 -8.90 -6.90
C ILE A 132 -5.12 -8.21 -6.46
N ASN A 133 -4.43 -8.83 -5.52
CA ASN A 133 -3.23 -8.29 -4.91
C ASN A 133 -2.02 -8.35 -5.88
N SER A 134 -2.00 -9.30 -6.81
CA SER A 134 -0.96 -9.35 -7.86
C SER A 134 -1.02 -8.18 -8.84
N LEU A 135 -2.22 -7.76 -9.24
CA LEU A 135 -2.40 -6.64 -10.17
C LEU A 135 -1.97 -5.30 -9.56
N ALA A 136 -2.08 -5.16 -8.23
CA ALA A 136 -1.72 -3.95 -7.51
C ALA A 136 -0.20 -3.79 -7.30
N ILE A 137 0.60 -4.87 -7.33
CA ILE A 137 2.01 -4.82 -6.93
C ILE A 137 2.85 -3.89 -7.81
N GLY A 138 2.71 -3.95 -9.14
CA GLY A 138 3.45 -3.07 -10.05
C GLY A 138 3.14 -1.58 -9.83
N PRO A 139 1.86 -1.18 -9.90
CA PRO A 139 1.44 0.19 -9.59
C PRO A 139 1.86 0.65 -8.19
N LEU A 140 1.69 -0.20 -7.16
CA LEU A 140 2.10 0.14 -5.80
C LEU A 140 3.63 0.30 -5.69
N ALA A 141 4.42 -0.52 -6.38
CA ALA A 141 5.89 -0.38 -6.43
C ALA A 141 6.31 0.94 -7.09
N ALA A 142 5.69 1.29 -8.22
CA ALA A 142 5.93 2.56 -8.89
C ALA A 142 5.61 3.75 -7.97
N LEU A 143 4.45 3.72 -7.30
CA LEU A 143 4.01 4.78 -6.39
C LEU A 143 4.83 4.83 -5.11
N ALA A 144 5.25 3.68 -4.59
CA ALA A 144 6.10 3.56 -3.41
C ALA A 144 7.48 4.22 -3.61
N VAL A 145 8.01 4.20 -4.84
CA VAL A 145 9.30 4.82 -5.16
C VAL A 145 9.16 6.29 -5.52
N ARG A 146 8.02 6.69 -6.11
CA ARG A 146 7.80 8.06 -6.61
C ARG A 146 7.19 9.03 -5.60
N GLY A 147 6.77 8.58 -4.40
CA GLY A 147 6.37 9.43 -3.28
C GLY A 147 5.49 10.61 -3.65
N VAL A 148 4.16 10.39 -3.73
CA VAL A 148 3.12 11.44 -3.83
C VAL A 148 3.50 12.58 -4.79
N GLN A 149 3.58 12.28 -6.08
CA GLN A 149 3.70 13.31 -7.12
C GLN A 149 2.72 13.05 -8.26
N LEU A 150 1.45 12.85 -7.89
CA LEU A 150 0.32 12.78 -8.83
C LEU A 150 -0.81 13.77 -8.50
N VAL A 151 -0.56 14.78 -7.65
CA VAL A 151 -1.45 15.94 -7.49
C VAL A 151 -0.63 17.22 -7.48
N ALA A 152 -0.01 17.53 -8.62
CA ALA A 152 0.39 18.86 -9.07
C ALA A 152 1.08 18.70 -10.42
N THR A 153 0.59 19.38 -11.46
CA THR A 153 0.96 19.28 -12.88
C THR A 153 0.36 18.02 -13.54
N GLN A 154 -0.78 18.10 -14.23
CA GLN A 154 -1.24 19.04 -15.26
C GLN A 154 -2.71 19.40 -15.07
#